data_AF-A0A1T3VF25-F1
#
_entry.id   AF-A0A1T3VF25-F1
#
_cell.length_a   1.000
_cell.length_b   1.000
_cell.length_c   1.000
_cell.angle_alpha   90.00
_cell.angle_beta   90.00
_cell.angle_gamma   90.00
#
_symmetry.space_group_name_H-M   'P 1'
#
loop_
_entity.id
_entity.type
_entity.pdbx_description
1 polymer ?
#
loop_
_entity_poly.entity_id
_entity_poly.type
_entity_poly.pdbx_seq_one_letter_code
_entity_poly.pdbx_strand_id
1 'polypeptide(L)' 'MTTFRAVLSPCIGICQLDDDGLCLGCHRTTAEIARWSQMNDDERLRLMEHVLPQRESNRA' A
#
# COMPACT_ATOMS: atom_id res chain seq x y z
N MET A 1 -11.99 -20.06 13.85
CA MET A 1 -11.15 -18.84 13.92
C MET A 1 -11.30 -18.13 12.59
N THR A 2 -11.72 -16.88 12.62
CA THR A 2 -12.50 -16.22 11.57
C THR A 2 -11.90 -16.33 10.17
N THR A 3 -12.69 -16.97 9.30
CA THR A 3 -12.59 -17.02 7.86
C THR A 3 -12.90 -15.65 7.27
N PHE A 4 -11.90 -14.99 6.70
CA PHE A 4 -11.99 -14.08 5.55
C PHE A 4 -10.55 -13.97 5.04
N ARG A 5 -10.25 -14.42 3.81
CA ARG A 5 -9.03 -13.95 3.14
C ARG A 5 -9.30 -12.50 2.79
N ALA A 6 -9.11 -11.61 3.77
CA ALA A 6 -9.03 -10.18 3.49
C ALA A 6 -8.03 -10.05 2.35
N VAL A 7 -8.42 -9.39 1.26
CA VAL A 7 -7.46 -8.89 0.29
C VAL A 7 -6.44 -8.12 1.13
N LEU A 8 -5.24 -8.67 1.27
CA LEU A 8 -4.20 -8.16 2.18
C LEU A 8 -3.81 -6.76 1.69
N SER A 9 -4.54 -5.75 2.13
CA SER A 9 -4.34 -4.37 1.71
C SER A 9 -3.60 -3.65 2.85
N PRO A 10 -2.51 -2.93 2.56
CA PRO A 10 -1.82 -2.12 3.57
C PRO A 10 -2.60 -0.86 3.97
N CYS A 11 -3.84 -0.69 3.47
CA CYS A 11 -4.65 0.49 3.74
C CYS A 11 -5.16 0.52 5.19
N ILE A 12 -4.87 1.60 5.92
CA ILE A 12 -5.37 1.83 7.27
C ILE A 12 -6.58 2.80 7.33
N GLY A 13 -7.18 3.11 6.18
CA GLY A 13 -8.36 4.00 6.10
C GLY A 13 -8.05 5.50 6.11
N ILE A 14 -6.77 5.89 6.03
CA ILE A 14 -6.35 7.28 5.86
C ILE A 14 -6.10 7.53 4.37
N CYS A 15 -6.81 8.50 3.78
CA CYS A 15 -6.67 8.87 2.37
C CYS A 15 -6.19 10.32 2.22
N GLN A 16 -4.99 10.58 2.74
CA GLN A 16 -4.29 11.86 2.58
C GLN A 16 -2.90 11.58 2.01
N LEU A 17 -2.44 12.44 1.10
CA LEU A 17 -1.12 12.36 0.49
C LEU A 17 -0.20 13.43 1.09
N ASP A 18 1.11 13.18 1.04
CA ASP A 18 2.12 14.20 1.28
C ASP A 18 2.56 14.92 0.00
N ASP A 19 3.53 15.82 0.17
CA ASP A 19 4.11 16.61 -0.91
C ASP A 19 4.85 15.75 -1.95
N ASP A 20 5.31 14.55 -1.56
CA ASP A 20 5.93 13.55 -2.44
C ASP A 20 4.88 12.67 -3.17
N GLY A 21 3.59 12.87 -2.91
CA GLY A 21 2.49 12.13 -3.52
C GLY A 21 2.28 10.72 -2.96
N LEU A 22 2.77 10.45 -1.76
CA LEU A 22 2.59 9.19 -1.04
C LEU A 22 1.50 9.30 0.03
N CYS A 23 0.68 8.26 0.16
CA CYS A 23 -0.34 8.18 1.19
C CYS A 23 0.28 8.16 2.60
N LEU A 24 -0.15 9.08 3.47
CA LEU A 24 0.32 9.20 4.85
C LEU A 24 0.12 7.93 5.69
N GLY A 25 -0.85 7.08 5.32
CA GLY A 25 -1.17 5.87 6.08
C GLY A 25 -0.59 4.58 5.50
N CYS A 26 -0.58 4.43 4.18
CA CYS A 26 -0.16 3.17 3.53
C CYS A 26 1.01 3.32 2.56
N HIS A 27 1.57 4.53 2.42
CA HIS A 27 2.74 4.86 1.60
C HIS A 27 2.64 4.48 0.11
N ARG A 28 1.41 4.21 -0.36
CA ARG A 28 1.09 4.01 -1.77
C ARG A 28 0.81 5.34 -2.44
N THR A 29 1.15 5.43 -3.72
CA THR A 29 0.72 6.51 -4.61
C THR A 29 -0.74 6.34 -4.99
N THR A 30 -1.39 7.41 -5.48
CA THR A 30 -2.76 7.34 -6.02
C THR A 30 -2.89 6.33 -7.16
N ALA A 31 -1.86 6.21 -8.01
CA ALA A 31 -1.86 5.25 -9.11
C ALA A 31 -1.86 3.79 -8.60
N GLU A 32 -1.04 3.49 -7.60
CA GLU A 32 -1.00 2.17 -6.95
C GLU A 32 -2.32 1.85 -6.23
N ILE A 33 -2.94 2.84 -5.58
CA ILE A 33 -4.25 2.69 -4.96
C ILE A 33 -5.32 2.36 -6.02
N ALA A 34 -5.36 3.13 -7.11
CA ALA A 34 -6.36 2.97 -8.18
C ALA A 34 -6.27 1.61 -8.89
N ARG A 35 -5.05 1.09 -9.09
CA ARG A 35 -4.83 -0.20 -9.78
C ARG A 35 -4.71 -1.40 -8.85
N TRP A 36 -4.87 -1.24 -7.53
CA TRP A 36 -4.64 -2.29 -6.54
C TRP A 36 -5.42 -3.58 -6.82
N SER A 37 -6.70 -3.46 -7.21
CA SER A 37 -7.56 -4.60 -7.56
C SER A 37 -7.11 -5.30 -8.85
N GLN A 38 -6.36 -4.61 -9.71
CA GLN A 38 -5.87 -5.11 -11.00
C GLN A 38 -4.45 -5.69 -10.91
N MET A 39 -3.71 -5.41 -9.84
CA MET A 39 -2.39 -6.00 -9.60
C MET A 39 -2.50 -7.51 -9.43
N ASN A 40 -1.53 -8.27 -9.92
CA ASN A 40 -1.40 -9.69 -9.57
C ASN A 40 -0.76 -9.87 -8.18
N ASP A 41 -0.69 -11.10 -7.69
CA ASP A 41 -0.21 -11.38 -6.34
C ASP A 41 1.28 -11.08 -6.17
N ASP A 42 2.11 -11.32 -7.19
CA ASP A 42 3.55 -10.98 -7.16
C ASP A 42 3.78 -9.47 -7.07
N GLU A 43 2.99 -8.68 -7.81
CA GLU A 43 3.03 -7.21 -7.75
C GLU A 43 2.63 -6.70 -6.36
N ARG A 44 1.57 -7.28 -5.77
CA ARG A 44 1.12 -6.92 -4.41
C ARG A 44 2.16 -7.28 -3.37
N LEU A 45 2.71 -8.50 -3.42
CA LEU A 45 3.74 -8.99 -2.51
C LEU A 45 4.98 -8.10 -2.58
N ARG A 46 5.50 -7.84 -3.79
CA ARG A 46 6.65 -6.94 -3.97
C ARG A 46 6.39 -5.55 -3.38
N LEU A 47 5.20 -5.00 -3.59
CA LEU A 47 4.84 -3.70 -3.05
C LEU A 47 4.87 -3.73 -1.51
N MET A 48 4.18 -4.72 -0.92
CA MET A 48 4.03 -4.85 0.54
C MET A 48 5.32 -5.18 1.27
N GLU A 49 6.17 -6.04 0.72
CA GLU A 49 7.35 -6.57 1.41
C GLU A 49 8.61 -5.74 1.18
N HIS A 50 8.69 -5.01 0.07
CA HIS A 50 9.91 -4.29 -0.31
C HIS A 50 9.70 -2.79 -0.50
N VAL A 51 8.68 -2.39 -1.27
CA VAL A 51 8.54 -0.99 -1.69
C VAL A 51 7.99 -0.11 -0.57
N LEU A 52 6.90 -0.52 0.09
CA LEU A 52 6.25 0.27 1.13
C LEU A 52 7.12 0.42 2.39
N PRO A 53 7.80 -0.63 2.90
CA PRO A 53 8.71 -0.49 4.04
C PRO A 53 9.89 0.44 3.74
N GLN A 54 10.40 0.42 2.50
CA GLN A 54 11.47 1.34 2.10
C GLN A 54 10.99 2.80 2.08
N ARG A 55 9.79 3.06 1.55
CA ARG A 55 9.22 4.41 1.53
C ARG A 55 8.95 4.94 2.94
N GLU A 56 8.45 4.09 3.83
CA GLU A 56 8.29 4.42 5.24
C GLU A 56 9.63 4.80 5.88
N SER A 57 10.66 3.98 5.66
CA SER A 57 12.00 4.21 6.22
C SER A 57 12.64 5.51 5.70
N ASN A 58 12.37 5.90 4.45
CA ASN A 58 12.90 7.12 3.85
C ASN A 58 12.19 8.40 4.32
N ARG A 59 11.06 8.27 5.02
CA ARG A 59 10.22 9.37 5.49
C ARG A 59 10.58 9.85 6.90
N ALA A 60 11.36 9.02 7.62
CA ALA A 60 11.83 9.26 8.98
C ALA A 60 13.01 10.24 9.04
#